data_AF-A0A2N1M931-F1
#
_entry.id   AF-A0A2N1M931-F1
#
_cell.length_a   1.000
_cell.length_b   1.000
_cell.length_c   1.000
_cell.angle_alpha   90.00
_cell.angle_beta   90.00
_cell.angle_gamma   90.00
#
_symmetry.space_group_name_H-M   'P 1'
#
loop_
_entity.id
_entity.type
_entity.pdbx_description
1 polymer ?
#
loop_
_entity_poly.entity_id
_entity_poly.type
_entity_poly.pdbx_seq_one_letter_code
_entity_poly.pdbx_strand_id
1 'polypeptide(L)'
;MSSQPHFNEHYKSLLDQLPPSMKKDAWLRLTTRKNNPLSEEQARSIRSDIEELLTREVDRYFNKKNRQKIKIEANTTTDGSSTLSRLDGFEKQLEERELHVQQRENNIKKTIEGQVDEERKYLKDEYDALKSRLESEYNNCMVDMKQQIYLFKHQLEEQQKSGSANLERQYKTQITTLEKSIVVKDKEIGKLSATISQLKNDKKDIKKSAEHKCKDLEDVIFTKDLKIIALNDKIISYAPHVGRDATIEPSSYFSHYDAKLWTGKREDAKNDLSIRKKYTFRMRV
;
A
#
# COMPACT_ATOMS: atom_id res chain seq x y z
N MET A 1 5.16 0.24 -90.84
CA MET A 1 5.65 1.53 -91.37
C MET A 1 6.54 2.14 -90.30
N SER A 2 7.80 2.45 -90.60
CA SER A 2 8.78 2.92 -89.61
C SER A 2 8.61 4.42 -89.39
N SER A 3 8.02 4.82 -88.26
CA SER A 3 7.93 6.20 -87.79
C SER A 3 9.33 6.84 -87.76
N GLN A 4 9.49 8.05 -88.28
CA GLN A 4 10.73 8.83 -88.17
C GLN A 4 11.05 9.07 -86.67
N PRO A 5 12.31 8.89 -86.20
CA PRO A 5 12.64 9.10 -84.80
C PRO A 5 12.42 10.58 -84.45
N HIS A 6 11.43 10.85 -83.61
CA HIS A 6 11.01 12.21 -83.26
C HIS A 6 11.37 12.49 -81.81
N PHE A 7 12.61 12.91 -81.56
CA PHE A 7 13.01 13.37 -80.23
C PHE A 7 12.41 14.73 -79.90
N ASN A 8 12.27 15.04 -78.61
CA ASN A 8 11.90 16.38 -78.15
C ASN A 8 12.95 17.43 -78.58
N GLU A 9 12.53 18.65 -78.88
CA GLU A 9 13.43 19.75 -79.23
C GLU A 9 14.47 20.05 -78.15
N HIS A 10 14.15 19.76 -76.88
CA HIS A 10 15.08 19.89 -75.74
C HIS A 10 16.42 19.16 -75.97
N TYR A 11 16.44 18.06 -76.72
CA TYR A 11 17.65 17.26 -76.97
C TYR A 11 18.41 17.63 -78.25
N LYS A 12 18.00 18.68 -78.96
CA LYS A 12 18.56 19.05 -80.27
C LYS A 12 20.08 19.25 -80.23
N SER A 13 20.62 19.86 -79.17
CA SER A 13 22.06 20.10 -78.99
C SER A 13 22.90 18.82 -78.87
N LEU A 14 22.37 17.77 -78.23
CA LEU A 14 23.02 16.46 -78.12
C LEU A 14 22.89 15.68 -79.42
N LEU A 15 21.73 15.77 -80.07
CA LEU A 15 21.48 15.10 -81.33
C LEU A 15 22.40 15.66 -82.42
N ASP A 16 22.56 16.97 -82.56
CA ASP A 16 23.41 17.55 -83.61
C ASP A 16 24.88 17.10 -83.56
N GLN A 17 25.36 16.58 -82.42
CA GLN A 17 26.70 16.01 -82.25
C GLN A 17 26.82 14.54 -82.71
N LEU A 18 25.70 13.86 -82.95
CA LEU A 18 25.65 12.45 -83.33
C LEU A 18 25.38 12.26 -84.83
N PRO A 19 26.02 11.26 -85.48
CA PRO A 19 25.67 10.87 -86.85
C PRO A 19 24.21 10.39 -86.97
N PRO A 20 23.55 10.55 -88.13
CA PRO A 20 22.17 10.12 -88.35
C PRO A 20 21.90 8.63 -88.05
N SER A 21 22.89 7.75 -88.24
CA SER A 21 22.79 6.33 -87.92
C SER A 21 22.70 6.08 -86.41
N MET A 22 23.45 6.83 -85.60
CA MET A 22 23.47 6.70 -84.14
C MET A 22 22.22 7.31 -83.49
N LYS A 23 21.66 8.38 -84.08
CA LYS A 23 20.34 8.91 -83.67
C LYS A 23 19.24 7.85 -83.81
N LYS A 24 19.24 7.14 -84.94
CA LYS A 24 18.28 6.05 -85.22
C LYS A 24 18.44 4.87 -84.26
N ASP A 25 19.69 4.47 -83.98
CA ASP A 25 19.99 3.39 -83.03
C ASP A 25 19.60 3.77 -81.60
N ALA A 26 19.89 5.00 -81.16
CA ALA A 26 19.48 5.49 -79.84
C ALA A 26 17.95 5.50 -79.68
N TRP A 27 17.22 5.92 -80.71
CA TRP A 27 15.74 5.86 -80.71
C TRP A 27 15.22 4.42 -80.60
N LEU A 28 15.78 3.51 -81.41
CA LEU A 28 15.42 2.10 -81.37
C LEU A 28 15.68 1.51 -79.98
N ARG A 29 16.81 1.84 -79.37
CA ARG A 29 17.17 1.43 -78.00
C ARG A 29 16.32 2.05 -76.91
N LEU A 30 15.49 3.06 -77.17
CA LEU A 30 14.56 3.60 -76.19
C LEU A 30 13.19 2.95 -76.32
N THR A 31 12.74 2.71 -77.56
CA THR A 31 11.42 2.14 -77.86
C THR A 31 11.37 0.62 -77.87
N THR A 32 12.51 -0.07 -77.99
CA THR A 32 12.59 -1.54 -78.02
C THR A 32 13.40 -2.14 -76.86
N ARG A 33 13.54 -1.41 -75.74
CA ARG A 33 14.27 -1.93 -74.56
C ARG A 33 13.65 -3.24 -74.06
N LYS A 34 14.49 -4.24 -73.84
CA LYS A 34 14.10 -5.56 -73.31
C LYS A 34 13.43 -5.48 -71.94
N ASN A 35 13.84 -4.51 -71.12
CA ASN A 35 13.22 -4.20 -69.83
C ASN A 35 12.68 -2.76 -69.91
N ASN A 36 11.35 -2.62 -69.87
CA ASN A 36 10.62 -1.34 -69.86
C ASN A 36 10.81 -0.47 -71.13
N PRO A 37 10.26 -0.88 -72.29
CA PRO A 37 10.28 -0.05 -73.50
C PRO A 37 9.46 1.22 -73.28
N LEU A 38 10.03 2.37 -73.67
CA LEU A 38 9.30 3.64 -73.64
C LEU A 38 8.29 3.65 -74.79
N SER A 39 7.05 4.06 -74.51
CA SER A 39 6.10 4.35 -75.60
C SER A 39 6.63 5.52 -76.45
N GLU A 40 6.20 5.63 -77.71
CA GLU A 40 6.66 6.73 -78.56
C GLU A 40 6.34 8.11 -77.95
N GLU A 41 5.25 8.25 -77.22
CA GLU A 41 4.87 9.48 -76.52
C GLU A 41 5.80 9.78 -75.34
N GLN A 42 6.21 8.75 -74.59
CA GLN A 42 7.17 8.89 -73.50
C GLN A 42 8.58 9.20 -74.01
N ALA A 43 8.98 8.63 -75.15
CA ALA A 43 10.25 8.92 -75.82
C ALA A 43 10.30 10.33 -76.45
N ARG A 44 9.12 10.91 -76.75
CA ARG A 44 8.95 12.31 -77.19
C ARG A 44 8.91 13.30 -76.02
N SER A 45 8.76 12.83 -74.79
CA SER A 45 8.71 13.66 -73.58
C SER A 45 10.12 13.96 -73.03
N ILE A 46 10.24 15.01 -72.21
CA ILE A 46 11.49 15.39 -71.56
C ILE A 46 11.70 14.49 -70.33
N ARG A 47 12.65 13.56 -70.42
CA ARG A 47 13.05 12.66 -69.33
C ARG A 47 14.58 12.57 -69.17
N SER A 48 15.05 12.51 -67.94
CA SER A 48 16.48 12.47 -67.61
C SER A 48 17.18 11.20 -68.10
N ASP A 49 16.47 10.06 -68.19
CA ASP A 49 17.02 8.79 -68.65
C ASP A 49 17.30 8.76 -70.18
N ILE A 50 16.59 9.56 -70.95
CA ILE A 50 16.85 9.79 -72.37
C ILE A 50 18.11 10.65 -72.54
N GLU A 51 18.23 11.71 -71.74
CA GLU A 51 19.38 12.62 -71.75
C GLU A 51 20.68 11.91 -71.38
N GLU A 52 20.69 11.14 -70.29
CA GLU A 52 21.85 10.37 -69.84
C GLU A 52 22.34 9.38 -70.91
N LEU A 53 21.41 8.71 -71.60
CA LEU A 53 21.75 7.80 -72.69
C LEU A 53 22.40 8.56 -73.85
N LEU A 54 21.82 9.69 -74.27
CA LEU A 54 22.35 10.49 -75.38
C LEU A 54 23.74 11.04 -75.05
N THR A 55 23.94 11.57 -73.84
CA THR A 55 25.25 12.04 -73.37
C THR A 55 26.29 10.94 -73.39
N ARG A 56 25.97 9.75 -72.86
CA ARG A 56 26.88 8.60 -72.89
C ARG A 56 27.23 8.17 -74.32
N GLU A 57 26.29 8.27 -75.26
CA GLU A 57 26.51 7.91 -76.65
C GLU A 57 27.38 8.95 -77.39
N VAL A 58 27.21 10.24 -77.05
CA VAL A 58 28.10 11.33 -77.50
C VAL A 58 29.52 11.10 -76.98
N ASP A 59 29.71 10.87 -75.68
CA ASP A 59 31.04 10.61 -75.10
C ASP A 59 31.71 9.39 -75.72
N ARG A 60 30.95 8.31 -75.92
CA ARG A 60 31.45 7.10 -76.57
C ARG A 60 31.91 7.39 -78.00
N TYR A 61 31.14 8.17 -78.76
CA TYR A 61 31.50 8.55 -80.12
C TYR A 61 32.79 9.36 -80.16
N PHE A 62 32.92 10.41 -79.33
CA PHE A 62 34.12 11.23 -79.26
C PHE A 62 35.34 10.44 -78.79
N ASN A 63 35.21 9.58 -77.79
CA ASN A 63 36.29 8.72 -77.33
C ASN A 63 36.76 7.76 -78.43
N LYS A 64 35.84 7.18 -79.19
CA LYS A 64 36.17 6.29 -80.32
C LYS A 64 36.84 7.06 -81.46
N LYS A 65 36.35 8.26 -81.78
CA LYS A 65 36.93 9.17 -82.78
C LYS A 65 38.35 9.60 -82.39
N ASN A 66 38.57 9.96 -81.14
CA ASN A 66 39.89 10.34 -80.61
C ASN A 66 40.86 9.17 -80.64
N ARG A 67 40.44 7.96 -80.26
CA ARG A 67 41.27 6.75 -80.41
C ARG A 67 41.68 6.47 -81.86
N GLN A 68 40.75 6.64 -82.80
CA GLN A 68 41.07 6.49 -84.22
C GLN A 68 42.03 7.58 -84.71
N LYS A 69 41.86 8.83 -84.25
CA LYS A 69 42.78 9.93 -84.56
C LYS A 69 44.20 9.63 -84.07
N ILE A 70 44.36 9.21 -82.81
CA ILE A 70 45.65 8.84 -82.23
C ILE A 70 46.27 7.66 -82.99
N LYS A 71 45.47 6.64 -83.33
CA LYS A 71 45.95 5.47 -84.10
C LYS A 71 46.43 5.85 -85.50
N ILE A 72 45.79 6.80 -86.17
CA ILE A 72 46.22 7.30 -87.48
C ILE A 72 47.51 8.12 -87.33
N GLU A 73 47.56 9.03 -86.36
CA GLU A 73 48.71 9.90 -86.08
C GLU A 73 49.99 9.11 -85.74
N ALA A 74 49.85 8.04 -84.96
CA ALA A 74 50.93 7.11 -84.62
C ALA A 74 51.46 6.30 -85.82
N ASN A 75 50.63 6.09 -86.86
CA ASN A 75 51.03 5.36 -88.08
C ASN A 75 51.60 6.28 -89.17
N THR A 76 51.30 7.59 -89.13
CA THR A 76 51.78 8.58 -90.10
C THR A 76 53.10 9.26 -89.72
N THR A 77 53.55 9.09 -88.48
CA THR A 77 54.84 9.64 -88.02
C THR A 77 55.96 8.64 -88.32
N THR A 78 56.93 9.05 -89.13
CA THR A 78 58.11 8.28 -89.58
C THR A 78 59.07 7.88 -88.43
N ASP A 79 58.68 8.07 -87.18
CA ASP A 79 59.45 7.77 -85.96
C ASP A 79 58.71 6.85 -84.97
N GLY A 80 57.74 6.06 -85.46
CA GLY A 80 56.96 5.10 -84.66
C GLY A 80 57.78 4.01 -83.96
N SER A 81 59.02 3.75 -84.42
CA SER A 81 59.91 2.79 -83.78
C SER A 81 60.64 3.36 -82.55
N SER A 82 60.86 4.69 -82.49
CA SER A 82 61.51 5.35 -81.35
C SER A 82 60.54 5.52 -80.18
N THR A 83 59.25 5.69 -80.47
CA THR A 83 58.19 5.87 -79.47
C THR A 83 57.81 4.56 -78.77
N LEU A 84 57.78 3.43 -79.49
CA LEU A 84 57.53 2.10 -78.90
C LEU A 84 58.64 1.68 -77.93
N SER A 85 59.90 1.90 -78.28
CA SER A 85 61.04 1.59 -77.40
C SER A 85 61.05 2.44 -76.11
N ARG A 86 60.58 3.70 -76.20
CA ARG A 86 60.39 4.56 -75.02
C ARG A 86 59.23 4.11 -74.15
N LEU A 87 58.16 3.59 -74.73
CA LEU A 87 57.03 3.03 -74.00
C LEU A 87 57.41 1.75 -73.24
N ASP A 88 58.16 0.84 -73.85
CA ASP A 88 58.71 -0.35 -73.15
C ASP A 88 59.60 0.04 -71.96
N GLY A 89 60.41 1.08 -72.13
CA GLY A 89 61.21 1.65 -71.04
C GLY A 89 60.38 2.25 -69.91
N PHE A 90 59.25 2.90 -70.23
CA PHE A 90 58.33 3.41 -69.21
C PHE A 90 57.57 2.29 -68.49
N GLU A 91 57.18 1.24 -69.20
CA GLU A 91 56.47 0.09 -68.63
C GLU A 91 57.32 -0.64 -67.59
N LYS A 92 58.60 -0.90 -67.90
CA LYS A 92 59.56 -1.46 -66.92
C LYS A 92 59.76 -0.57 -65.69
N GLN A 93 59.87 0.74 -65.88
CA GLN A 93 59.99 1.68 -64.74
C GLN A 93 58.73 1.71 -63.88
N LEU A 94 57.56 1.48 -64.48
CA LEU A 94 56.29 1.40 -63.78
C LEU A 94 56.21 0.11 -62.95
N GLU A 95 56.59 -1.03 -63.53
CA GLU A 95 56.67 -2.31 -62.83
C GLU A 95 57.63 -2.26 -61.63
N GLU A 96 58.83 -1.66 -61.79
CA GLU A 96 59.79 -1.48 -60.70
C GLU A 96 59.24 -0.58 -59.58
N ARG A 97 58.56 0.52 -59.94
CA ARG A 97 57.91 1.40 -58.95
C ARG A 97 56.78 0.71 -58.23
N GLU A 98 55.97 -0.07 -58.93
CA GLU A 98 54.86 -0.82 -58.35
C GLU A 98 55.37 -1.85 -57.34
N LEU A 99 56.45 -2.56 -57.66
CA LEU A 99 57.09 -3.50 -56.75
C LEU A 99 57.63 -2.81 -55.49
N HIS A 100 58.28 -1.65 -55.65
CA HIS A 100 58.74 -0.85 -54.52
C HIS A 100 57.61 -0.34 -53.63
N VAL A 101 56.48 0.07 -54.22
CA VAL A 101 55.29 0.50 -53.47
C VAL A 101 54.69 -0.68 -52.70
N GLN A 102 54.49 -1.83 -53.36
CA GLN A 102 53.98 -3.03 -52.71
C GLN A 102 54.85 -3.47 -51.52
N GLN A 103 56.17 -3.36 -51.65
CA GLN A 103 57.07 -3.70 -50.55
C GLN A 103 56.95 -2.73 -49.38
N ARG A 104 56.80 -1.42 -49.64
CA ARG A 104 56.52 -0.43 -48.60
C ARG A 104 55.16 -0.68 -47.93
N GLU A 105 54.12 -0.97 -48.70
CA GLU A 105 52.79 -1.29 -48.19
C GLU A 105 52.83 -2.51 -47.26
N ASN A 106 53.53 -3.57 -47.66
CA ASN A 106 53.68 -4.76 -46.84
C ASN A 106 54.44 -4.49 -45.53
N ASN A 107 55.46 -3.64 -45.55
CA ASN A 107 56.19 -3.25 -44.34
C ASN A 107 55.31 -2.43 -43.40
N ILE A 108 54.58 -1.44 -43.94
CA ILE A 108 53.64 -0.62 -43.16
C ILE A 108 52.55 -1.50 -42.56
N LYS A 109 51.99 -2.42 -43.35
CA LYS A 109 50.95 -3.36 -42.92
C LYS A 109 51.42 -4.19 -41.72
N LYS A 110 52.61 -4.79 -41.78
CA LYS A 110 53.18 -5.58 -40.67
C LYS A 110 53.36 -4.76 -39.40
N THR A 111 53.81 -3.50 -39.52
CA THR A 111 53.97 -2.61 -38.36
C THR A 111 52.62 -2.29 -37.73
N ILE A 112 51.61 -1.96 -38.54
CA ILE A 112 50.27 -1.66 -38.04
C ILE A 112 49.66 -2.91 -37.38
N GLU A 113 49.79 -4.09 -38.00
CA GLU A 113 49.31 -5.35 -37.43
C GLU A 113 49.95 -5.63 -36.06
N GLY A 114 51.28 -5.46 -35.93
CA GLY A 114 51.97 -5.62 -34.64
C GLY A 114 51.47 -4.65 -33.57
N GLN A 115 51.30 -3.37 -33.91
CA GLN A 115 50.75 -2.37 -32.98
C GLN A 115 49.32 -2.70 -32.56
N VAL A 116 48.48 -3.13 -33.51
CA VAL A 116 47.09 -3.52 -33.23
C VAL A 116 47.04 -4.74 -32.32
N ASP A 117 47.93 -5.71 -32.49
CA ASP A 117 47.99 -6.89 -31.64
C ASP A 117 48.44 -6.55 -30.21
N GLU A 118 49.41 -5.64 -30.05
CA GLU A 118 49.84 -5.12 -28.75
C GLU A 118 48.70 -4.36 -28.04
N GLU A 119 48.01 -3.46 -28.73
CA GLU A 119 46.86 -2.73 -28.21
C GLU A 119 45.71 -3.68 -27.81
N ARG A 120 45.42 -4.69 -28.64
CA ARG A 120 44.42 -5.71 -28.33
C ARG A 120 44.77 -6.48 -27.08
N LYS A 121 46.05 -6.84 -26.90
CA LYS A 121 46.53 -7.52 -25.70
C LYS A 121 46.40 -6.62 -24.47
N TYR A 122 46.84 -5.36 -24.56
CA TYR A 122 46.73 -4.40 -23.47
C TYR A 122 45.26 -4.18 -23.04
N LEU A 123 44.35 -3.92 -23.98
CA LEU A 123 42.92 -3.77 -23.69
C LEU A 123 42.33 -5.02 -23.04
N LYS A 124 42.79 -6.20 -23.45
CA LYS A 124 42.30 -7.47 -22.90
C LYS A 124 42.74 -7.63 -21.44
N ASP A 125 44.00 -7.35 -21.14
CA ASP A 125 44.55 -7.41 -19.79
C ASP A 125 43.87 -6.38 -18.87
N GLU A 126 43.64 -5.15 -19.36
CA GLU A 126 42.93 -4.10 -18.63
C GLU A 126 41.47 -4.48 -18.33
N TYR A 127 40.76 -5.05 -19.31
CA TYR A 127 39.40 -5.55 -19.13
C TYR A 127 39.33 -6.65 -18.08
N ASP A 128 40.25 -7.63 -18.13
CA ASP A 128 40.26 -8.75 -17.18
C ASP A 128 40.63 -8.27 -15.76
N ALA A 129 41.51 -7.28 -15.61
CA ALA A 129 41.81 -6.63 -14.34
C ALA A 129 40.59 -5.88 -13.78
N LEU A 130 39.90 -5.10 -14.61
CA LEU A 130 38.72 -4.35 -14.21
C LEU A 130 37.58 -5.30 -13.78
N LYS A 131 37.39 -6.38 -14.52
CA LYS A 131 36.40 -7.42 -14.20
C LYS A 131 36.70 -8.09 -12.86
N SER A 132 37.96 -8.46 -12.62
CA SER A 132 38.39 -9.07 -11.36
C SER A 132 38.20 -8.12 -10.18
N ARG A 133 38.52 -6.84 -10.37
CA ARG A 133 38.30 -5.79 -9.37
C ARG A 133 36.81 -5.65 -9.03
N LEU A 134 35.95 -5.53 -10.04
CA LEU A 134 34.51 -5.40 -9.82
C LEU A 134 33.94 -6.60 -9.06
N GLU A 135 34.36 -7.82 -9.41
CA GLU A 135 33.95 -9.04 -8.72
C GLU A 135 34.42 -9.06 -7.25
N SER A 136 35.64 -8.60 -6.97
CA SER A 136 36.15 -8.48 -5.60
C SER A 136 35.39 -7.44 -4.78
N GLU A 137 35.08 -6.27 -5.35
CA GLU A 137 34.32 -5.20 -4.69
C GLU A 137 32.90 -5.66 -4.38
N TYR A 138 32.25 -6.36 -5.32
CA TYR A 138 30.93 -6.97 -5.11
C TYR A 138 30.96 -7.98 -3.96
N ASN A 139 31.92 -8.91 -3.96
CA ASN A 139 32.03 -9.94 -2.93
C ASN A 139 32.30 -9.32 -1.54
N ASN A 140 33.17 -8.32 -1.45
CA ASN A 140 33.44 -7.60 -0.21
C ASN A 140 32.17 -6.91 0.32
N CYS A 141 31.46 -6.17 -0.55
CA CYS A 141 30.19 -5.53 -0.19
C CYS A 141 29.15 -6.53 0.31
N MET A 142 29.04 -7.70 -0.34
CA MET A 142 28.13 -8.76 0.08
C MET A 142 28.50 -9.34 1.46
N VAL A 143 29.78 -9.48 1.78
CA VAL A 143 30.24 -9.94 3.10
C VAL A 143 29.91 -8.89 4.16
N ASP A 144 30.22 -7.63 3.91
CA ASP A 144 29.94 -6.52 4.83
C ASP A 144 28.44 -6.42 5.12
N MET A 145 27.60 -6.48 4.08
CA MET A 145 26.14 -6.47 4.25
C MET A 145 25.64 -7.65 5.08
N LYS A 146 26.17 -8.86 4.86
CA LYS A 146 25.81 -10.04 5.68
C LYS A 146 26.19 -9.83 7.15
N GLN A 147 27.36 -9.27 7.41
CA GLN A 147 27.82 -9.00 8.77
C GLN A 147 26.96 -7.92 9.45
N GLN A 148 26.61 -6.85 8.74
CA GLN A 148 25.69 -5.82 9.25
C GLN A 148 24.31 -6.40 9.57
N ILE A 149 23.76 -7.24 8.68
CA ILE A 149 22.47 -7.91 8.92
C ILE A 149 22.54 -8.79 10.18
N TYR A 150 23.63 -9.52 10.39
CA TYR A 150 23.83 -10.35 11.59
C TYR A 150 23.87 -9.49 12.86
N LEU A 151 24.62 -8.39 12.86
CA LEU A 151 24.70 -7.46 13.99
C LEU A 151 23.34 -6.84 14.32
N PHE A 152 22.63 -6.34 13.30
CA PHE A 152 21.29 -5.77 13.49
C PHE A 152 20.30 -6.80 14.05
N LYS A 153 20.34 -8.04 13.55
CA LYS A 153 19.50 -9.11 14.05
C LYS A 153 19.78 -9.38 15.53
N HIS A 154 21.04 -9.50 15.92
CA HIS A 154 21.42 -9.75 17.31
C HIS A 154 20.96 -8.62 18.23
N GLN A 155 21.17 -7.37 17.83
CA GLN A 155 20.74 -6.20 18.60
C GLN A 155 19.22 -6.16 18.79
N LEU A 156 18.44 -6.47 17.76
CA LEU A 156 16.98 -6.56 17.84
C LEU A 156 16.54 -7.68 18.80
N GLU A 157 17.17 -8.86 18.73
CA GLU A 157 16.87 -9.97 19.63
C GLU A 157 17.18 -9.62 21.09
N GLU A 158 18.30 -8.93 21.36
CA GLU A 158 18.64 -8.46 22.71
C GLU A 158 17.66 -7.41 23.24
N GLN A 159 17.25 -6.46 22.40
CA GLN A 159 16.24 -5.47 22.79
C GLN A 159 14.89 -6.13 23.08
N GLN A 160 14.48 -7.10 22.27
CA GLN A 160 13.24 -7.84 22.51
C GLN A 160 13.29 -8.66 23.80
N LYS A 161 14.39 -9.40 24.04
CA LYS A 161 14.58 -10.20 25.25
C LYS A 161 14.59 -9.34 26.51
N SER A 162 15.36 -8.24 26.49
CA SER A 162 15.45 -7.32 27.63
C SER A 162 14.13 -6.59 27.90
N GLY A 163 13.43 -6.12 26.85
CA GLY A 163 12.12 -5.50 26.95
C GLY A 163 11.07 -6.45 27.53
N SER A 164 11.03 -7.68 27.04
CA SER A 164 10.13 -8.73 27.55
C SER A 164 10.40 -9.07 29.01
N ALA A 165 11.67 -9.27 29.39
CA ALA A 165 12.04 -9.58 30.76
C ALA A 165 11.70 -8.44 31.75
N ASN A 166 11.86 -7.19 31.33
CA ASN A 166 11.47 -6.03 32.14
C ASN A 166 9.95 -5.98 32.34
N LEU A 167 9.18 -6.15 31.26
CA LEU A 167 7.72 -6.14 31.31
C LEU A 167 7.19 -7.28 32.19
N GLU A 168 7.78 -8.48 32.09
CA GLU A 168 7.42 -9.62 32.93
C GLU A 168 7.68 -9.33 34.42
N ARG A 169 8.83 -8.71 34.76
CA ARG A 169 9.13 -8.29 36.15
C ARG A 169 8.12 -7.26 36.65
N GLN A 170 7.71 -6.31 35.82
CA GLN A 170 6.71 -5.32 36.19
C GLN A 170 5.35 -5.97 36.49
N TYR A 171 4.86 -6.85 35.61
CA TYR A 171 3.60 -7.55 35.83
C TYR A 171 3.64 -8.44 37.07
N LYS A 172 4.72 -9.19 37.28
CA LYS A 172 4.90 -9.98 38.51
C LYS A 172 4.84 -9.11 39.76
N THR A 173 5.50 -7.96 39.75
CA THR A 173 5.48 -7.02 40.88
C THR A 173 4.07 -6.47 41.14
N GLN A 174 3.34 -6.10 40.08
CA GLN A 174 1.96 -5.62 40.21
C GLN A 174 1.03 -6.70 40.74
N ILE A 175 1.13 -7.94 40.24
CA ILE A 175 0.34 -9.08 40.72
C ILE A 175 0.56 -9.30 42.22
N THR A 176 1.82 -9.37 42.68
CA THR A 176 2.11 -9.56 44.11
C THR A 176 1.58 -8.42 44.99
N THR A 177 1.52 -7.19 44.46
CA THR A 177 0.95 -6.04 45.17
C THR A 177 -0.57 -6.16 45.29
N LEU A 178 -1.24 -6.56 44.20
CA LEU A 178 -2.68 -6.77 44.18
C LEU A 178 -3.09 -7.95 45.08
N GLU A 179 -2.37 -9.06 45.05
CA GLU A 179 -2.59 -10.22 45.93
C GLU A 179 -2.53 -9.82 47.40
N LYS A 180 -1.52 -9.03 47.81
CA LYS A 180 -1.43 -8.50 49.19
C LYS A 180 -2.64 -7.63 49.54
N SER A 181 -3.09 -6.79 48.61
CA SER A 181 -4.27 -5.93 48.82
C SER A 181 -5.57 -6.74 48.97
N ILE A 182 -5.75 -7.78 48.16
CA ILE A 182 -6.90 -8.69 48.23
C ILE A 182 -6.97 -9.35 49.59
N VAL A 183 -5.85 -9.91 50.09
CA VAL A 183 -5.80 -10.55 51.42
C VAL A 183 -6.19 -9.58 52.54
N VAL A 184 -5.82 -8.30 52.44
CA VAL A 184 -6.23 -7.28 53.43
C VAL A 184 -7.73 -7.03 53.36
N LYS A 185 -8.29 -6.85 52.17
CA LYS A 185 -9.73 -6.62 51.98
C LYS A 185 -10.57 -7.81 52.42
N ASP A 186 -10.13 -9.04 52.17
CA ASP A 186 -10.83 -10.25 52.60
C ASP A 186 -10.93 -10.33 54.14
N LYS A 187 -9.86 -9.95 54.85
CA LYS A 187 -9.89 -9.87 56.31
C LYS A 187 -10.89 -8.82 56.80
N GLU A 188 -11.00 -7.68 56.12
CA GLU A 188 -11.95 -6.63 56.46
C GLU A 188 -13.40 -7.06 56.19
N ILE A 189 -13.65 -7.71 55.05
CA ILE A 189 -14.95 -8.31 54.72
C ILE A 189 -15.35 -9.34 55.80
N GLY A 190 -14.41 -10.18 56.25
CA GLY A 190 -14.64 -11.12 57.34
C GLY A 190 -15.08 -10.45 58.65
N LYS A 191 -14.41 -9.35 59.04
CA LYS A 191 -14.79 -8.55 60.23
C LYS A 191 -16.19 -7.95 60.10
N LEU A 192 -16.48 -7.32 58.96
CA LEU A 192 -17.80 -6.74 58.70
C LEU A 192 -18.91 -7.80 58.73
N SER A 193 -18.65 -8.97 58.15
CA SER A 193 -19.59 -10.09 58.14
C SER A 193 -19.90 -10.61 59.55
N ALA A 194 -18.89 -10.68 60.42
CA ALA A 194 -19.07 -11.04 61.82
C ALA A 194 -19.93 -10.00 62.57
N THR A 195 -19.63 -8.71 62.40
CA THR A 195 -20.41 -7.62 63.00
C THR A 195 -21.87 -7.62 62.55
N ILE A 196 -22.13 -7.82 61.25
CA ILE A 196 -23.50 -7.92 60.72
C ILE A 196 -24.25 -9.10 61.35
N SER A 197 -23.58 -10.25 61.51
CA SER A 197 -24.16 -11.43 62.12
C SER A 197 -24.51 -11.18 63.60
N GLN A 198 -23.64 -10.51 64.34
CA GLN A 198 -23.89 -10.13 65.72
C GLN A 198 -25.08 -9.17 65.84
N LEU A 199 -25.09 -8.08 65.06
CA LEU A 199 -26.18 -7.11 65.06
C LEU A 199 -27.53 -7.74 64.69
N LYS A 200 -27.54 -8.74 63.81
CA LYS A 200 -28.76 -9.48 63.45
C LYS A 200 -29.32 -10.26 64.63
N ASN A 201 -28.45 -10.87 65.44
CA ASN A 201 -28.85 -11.59 66.66
C ASN A 201 -29.34 -10.61 67.72
N ASP A 202 -28.57 -9.54 67.99
CA ASP A 202 -28.95 -8.51 68.97
C ASP A 202 -30.32 -7.90 68.63
N LYS A 203 -30.57 -7.59 67.34
CA LYS A 203 -31.87 -7.11 66.85
C LYS A 203 -33.01 -8.09 67.18
N LYS A 204 -32.77 -9.40 67.02
CA LYS A 204 -33.77 -10.44 67.31
C LYS A 204 -34.08 -10.50 68.81
N ASP A 205 -33.06 -10.39 69.65
CA ASP A 205 -33.21 -10.47 71.10
C ASP A 205 -33.88 -9.20 71.67
N ILE A 206 -33.48 -8.03 71.18
CA ILE A 206 -34.15 -6.75 71.50
C ILE A 206 -35.62 -6.82 71.09
N LYS A 207 -35.93 -7.33 69.89
CA LYS A 207 -37.32 -7.50 69.43
C LYS A 207 -38.13 -8.37 70.39
N LYS A 208 -37.61 -9.54 70.78
CA LYS A 208 -38.28 -10.43 71.74
C LYS A 208 -38.47 -9.79 73.12
N SER A 209 -37.44 -9.10 73.62
CA SER A 209 -37.50 -8.40 74.90
C SER A 209 -38.56 -7.30 74.89
N ALA A 210 -38.65 -6.53 73.81
CA ALA A 210 -39.68 -5.52 73.62
C ALA A 210 -41.08 -6.14 73.55
N GLU A 211 -41.27 -7.22 72.79
CA GLU A 211 -42.55 -7.94 72.70
C GLU A 211 -43.01 -8.47 74.07
N HIS A 212 -42.10 -9.03 74.88
CA HIS A 212 -42.42 -9.49 76.23
C HIS A 212 -42.85 -8.34 77.14
N LYS A 213 -42.07 -7.26 77.18
CA LYS A 213 -42.41 -6.08 77.99
C LYS A 213 -43.73 -5.43 77.57
N CYS A 214 -44.04 -5.40 76.27
CA CYS A 214 -45.33 -4.93 75.78
C CYS A 214 -46.48 -5.79 76.32
N LYS A 215 -46.34 -7.13 76.30
CA LYS A 215 -47.34 -8.04 76.89
C LYS A 215 -47.50 -7.84 78.39
N ASP A 216 -46.40 -7.74 79.14
CA ASP A 216 -46.47 -7.49 80.59
C ASP A 216 -47.24 -6.19 80.90
N LEU A 217 -46.99 -5.13 80.11
CA LEU A 217 -47.68 -3.86 80.26
C LEU A 217 -49.16 -3.95 79.86
N GLU A 218 -49.49 -4.68 78.80
CA GLU A 218 -50.87 -4.95 78.40
C GLU A 218 -51.64 -5.68 79.52
N ASP A 219 -51.04 -6.69 80.14
CA ASP A 219 -51.64 -7.43 81.26
C ASP A 219 -51.84 -6.55 82.50
N VAL A 220 -50.86 -5.68 82.81
CA VAL A 220 -50.96 -4.71 83.92
C VAL A 220 -52.06 -3.69 83.67
N ILE A 221 -52.14 -3.13 82.45
CA ILE A 221 -53.20 -2.18 82.05
C ILE A 221 -54.56 -2.85 82.18
N PHE A 222 -54.70 -4.05 81.62
CA PHE A 222 -55.94 -4.83 81.69
C PHE A 222 -56.39 -5.08 83.14
N THR A 223 -55.46 -5.46 84.03
CA THR A 223 -55.75 -5.66 85.46
C THR A 223 -56.20 -4.37 86.14
N LYS A 224 -55.56 -3.23 85.81
CA LYS A 224 -55.93 -1.91 86.33
C LYS A 224 -57.32 -1.49 85.84
N ASP A 225 -57.62 -1.69 84.57
CA ASP A 225 -58.92 -1.37 83.97
C ASP A 225 -60.05 -2.16 84.63
N LEU A 226 -59.86 -3.47 84.86
CA LEU A 226 -60.82 -4.28 85.61
C LEU A 226 -61.05 -3.77 87.03
N LYS A 227 -59.98 -3.36 87.73
CA LYS A 227 -60.08 -2.81 89.08
C LYS A 227 -60.79 -1.46 89.11
N ILE A 228 -60.54 -0.59 88.13
CA ILE A 228 -61.24 0.69 87.95
C ILE A 228 -62.74 0.44 87.75
N ILE A 229 -63.09 -0.48 86.85
CA ILE A 229 -64.49 -0.87 86.60
C ILE A 229 -65.16 -1.37 87.88
N ALA A 230 -64.52 -2.29 88.61
CA ALA A 230 -65.07 -2.87 89.84
C ALA A 230 -65.29 -1.82 90.96
N LEU A 231 -64.34 -0.89 91.12
CA LEU A 231 -64.48 0.21 92.08
C LEU A 231 -65.60 1.17 91.66
N ASN A 232 -65.70 1.50 90.37
CA ASN A 232 -66.77 2.34 89.85
C ASN A 232 -68.16 1.70 90.07
N ASP A 233 -68.29 0.39 89.83
CA ASP A 233 -69.52 -0.35 90.12
C ASP A 233 -69.88 -0.31 91.60
N LYS A 234 -68.89 -0.48 92.47
CA LYS A 234 -69.07 -0.42 93.93
C LYS A 234 -69.55 0.98 94.36
N ILE A 235 -68.98 2.06 93.82
CA ILE A 235 -69.43 3.44 94.11
C ILE A 235 -70.89 3.63 93.69
N ILE A 236 -71.24 3.25 92.45
CA ILE A 236 -72.60 3.37 91.92
C ILE A 236 -73.59 2.56 92.79
N SER A 237 -73.18 1.40 93.31
CA SER A 237 -74.03 0.58 94.17
C SER A 237 -74.34 1.23 95.54
N TYR A 238 -73.39 1.99 96.12
CA TYR A 238 -73.60 2.66 97.41
C TYR A 238 -74.29 4.02 97.27
N ALA A 239 -74.09 4.73 96.16
CA ALA A 239 -74.69 6.03 95.92
C ALA A 239 -75.25 6.14 94.49
N PRO A 240 -76.46 5.60 94.23
CA PRO A 240 -77.05 5.56 92.88
C PRO A 240 -77.32 6.94 92.27
N HIS A 241 -77.30 8.00 93.09
CA HIS A 241 -77.51 9.40 92.71
C HIS A 241 -76.22 10.12 92.33
N VAL A 242 -75.04 9.52 92.55
CA VAL A 242 -73.76 10.02 92.02
C VAL A 242 -73.72 9.66 90.53
N GLY A 243 -73.66 10.66 89.65
CA GLY A 243 -73.72 10.47 88.20
C GLY A 243 -72.66 9.50 87.67
N ARG A 244 -72.99 8.78 86.58
CA ARG A 244 -72.04 7.84 85.95
C ARG A 244 -70.86 8.58 85.33
N ASP A 245 -69.67 7.99 85.49
CA ASP A 245 -68.48 8.45 84.78
C ASP A 245 -68.65 8.24 83.27
N ALA A 246 -68.61 9.33 82.50
CA ALA A 246 -68.77 9.33 81.05
C ALA A 246 -67.57 8.72 80.30
N THR A 247 -66.47 8.42 81.00
CA THR A 247 -65.25 7.81 80.45
C THR A 247 -65.17 6.30 80.66
N ILE A 248 -66.02 5.73 81.52
CA ILE A 248 -66.09 4.28 81.78
C ILE A 248 -67.36 3.71 81.16
N GLU A 249 -67.24 2.64 80.39
CA GLU A 249 -68.38 1.99 79.77
C GLU A 249 -69.38 1.52 80.84
N PRO A 250 -70.68 1.79 80.69
CA PRO A 250 -71.69 1.42 81.68
C PRO A 250 -71.94 -0.09 81.74
N SER A 251 -72.38 -0.59 82.91
CA SER A 251 -72.81 -2.00 83.09
C SER A 251 -74.17 -2.30 82.45
N SER A 252 -75.01 -1.28 82.28
CA SER A 252 -76.30 -1.36 81.59
C SER A 252 -76.53 -0.09 80.76
N TYR A 253 -76.95 -0.23 79.50
CA TYR A 253 -77.22 0.94 78.66
C TYR A 253 -78.63 1.45 78.90
N PHE A 254 -78.79 2.77 79.02
CA PHE A 254 -80.11 3.41 79.20
C PHE A 254 -80.90 3.53 77.90
N SER A 255 -80.23 3.41 76.74
CA SER A 255 -80.86 3.48 75.43
C SER A 255 -80.08 2.73 74.37
N HIS A 256 -80.74 2.40 73.26
CA HIS A 256 -80.09 1.85 72.07
C HIS A 256 -79.03 2.81 71.48
N TYR A 257 -79.24 4.12 71.61
CA TYR A 257 -78.29 5.13 71.13
C TYR A 257 -76.96 5.07 71.91
N ASP A 258 -77.04 4.93 73.24
CA ASP A 258 -75.87 4.83 74.12
C ASP A 258 -75.04 3.56 73.83
N ALA A 259 -75.71 2.42 73.64
CA ALA A 259 -75.05 1.17 73.26
C ALA A 259 -74.29 1.28 71.90
N LYS A 260 -74.88 1.98 70.93
CA LYS A 260 -74.25 2.23 69.62
C LYS A 260 -73.04 3.15 69.73
N LEU A 261 -73.11 4.20 70.56
CA LEU A 261 -72.00 5.12 70.81
C LEU A 261 -70.78 4.41 71.40
N TRP A 262 -70.99 3.58 72.44
CA TRP A 262 -69.91 2.81 73.05
C TRP A 262 -69.31 1.75 72.13
N THR A 263 -70.15 1.13 71.28
CA THR A 263 -69.67 0.19 70.26
C THR A 263 -68.79 0.90 69.21
N GLY A 264 -69.19 2.08 68.73
CA GLY A 264 -68.37 2.89 67.81
C GLY A 264 -67.02 3.27 68.42
N LYS A 265 -67.03 3.82 69.65
CA LYS A 265 -65.80 4.15 70.38
C LYS A 265 -64.86 2.96 70.54
N ARG A 266 -65.39 1.74 70.72
CA ARG A 266 -64.59 0.51 70.86
C ARG A 266 -63.91 0.11 69.55
N GLU A 267 -64.61 0.21 68.43
CA GLU A 267 -64.03 -0.06 67.11
C GLU A 267 -62.94 0.96 66.77
N ASP A 268 -63.20 2.24 67.03
CA ASP A 268 -62.21 3.30 66.83
C ASP A 268 -60.97 3.07 67.72
N ALA A 269 -61.16 2.61 68.96
CA ALA A 269 -60.08 2.30 69.90
C ALA A 269 -59.15 1.15 69.45
N LYS A 270 -59.52 0.34 68.46
CA LYS A 270 -58.62 -0.69 67.89
C LYS A 270 -57.46 -0.06 67.12
N ASN A 271 -57.71 1.08 66.48
CA ASN A 271 -56.74 1.75 65.61
C ASN A 271 -56.28 3.10 66.15
N ASP A 272 -57.04 3.73 67.06
CA ASP A 272 -56.71 5.00 67.69
C ASP A 272 -56.35 4.83 69.17
N LEU A 273 -55.05 4.94 69.44
CA LEU A 273 -54.48 4.86 70.79
C LEU A 273 -55.00 5.99 71.70
N SER A 274 -55.38 7.14 71.14
CA SER A 274 -55.89 8.27 71.92
C SER A 274 -57.24 7.94 72.57
N ILE A 275 -58.09 7.20 71.86
CA ILE A 275 -59.39 6.73 72.37
C ILE A 275 -59.17 5.68 73.47
N ARG A 276 -58.22 4.76 73.26
CA ARG A 276 -57.84 3.75 74.25
C ARG A 276 -57.27 4.34 75.54
N LYS A 277 -56.61 5.49 75.47
CA LYS A 277 -56.14 6.25 76.65
C LYS A 277 -57.26 7.00 77.37
N LYS A 278 -58.33 7.36 76.66
CA LYS A 278 -59.39 8.24 77.16
C LYS A 278 -60.60 7.49 77.73
N TYR A 279 -60.90 6.28 77.24
CA TYR A 279 -62.09 5.53 77.62
C TYR A 279 -61.74 4.13 78.13
N THR A 280 -62.39 3.70 79.21
CA THR A 280 -62.25 2.33 79.77
C THR A 280 -63.44 1.49 79.33
N PHE A 281 -63.18 0.37 78.65
CA PHE A 281 -64.21 -0.50 78.09
C PHE A 281 -64.39 -1.76 78.94
N ARG A 282 -65.63 -2.22 79.11
CA ARG A 282 -65.94 -3.47 79.82
C ARG A 282 -65.64 -4.67 78.94
N MET A 283 -65.33 -5.80 79.56
CA MET A 283 -65.33 -7.08 78.87
C MET A 283 -66.77 -7.45 78.52
N ARG A 284 -67.01 -7.78 77.24
CA ARG A 284 -68.18 -8.56 76.86
C ARG A 284 -67.81 -10.01 77.17
N VAL A 285 -68.55 -10.64 78.08
CA VAL A 285 -68.55 -12.10 78.24
C VAL A 285 -69.21 -12.71 77.00
#